data_AF-A0A2G8JHT6-F1
#
_entry.id   AF-A0A2G8JHT6-F1
#
_cell.length_a   1.000
_cell.length_b   1.000
_cell.length_c   1.000
_cell.angle_alpha   90.00
_cell.angle_beta   90.00
_cell.angle_gamma   90.00
#
_symmetry.space_group_name_H-M   'P 1'
#
loop_
_entity.id
_entity.type
_entity.pdbx_description
1 polymer ?
#
loop_
_entity_poly.entity_id
_entity_poly.type
_entity_poly.pdbx_seq_one_letter_code
_entity_poly.pdbx_strand_id
1 'polypeptide(L)'
;MSARAKNFEIDTSSNKALAESLDQCIDREDPVYNKILRSLATKAMSNALYFSTGSLSEDHYFHYGLGLDLYTHFTSPIRRYADIIVHRLLMAAISDDPDEDLLGNIELKQLCTHINSRHRSAQNAQKDSQELFQALFFRNKDPEEDPSCTVDAVVRGLRSNGVLVFIPRYGINGAAFLQDKSGLVLTFVDDDHAEWVPGSIERSEYAVTVKTATSEWMYRLFEHITVRITVQPSRVHSETLKFSVVKKSPFKADLEAKFQSSGQGLRTDIVKEVTTADKSKSSSEMREKVIVMGKDVSELQKLYHQTKEKDSLYTFLQNLHELNLSDDR
;
A
#
# COMPACT_ATOMS: atom_id res chain seq x y z
N MET A 1 19.10 -13.05 7.40
CA MET A 1 18.36 -13.85 8.41
C MET A 1 17.06 -14.40 7.85
N SER A 2 16.11 -13.57 7.40
CA SER A 2 14.81 -14.07 6.93
C SER A 2 14.90 -15.04 5.73
N ALA A 3 15.76 -14.79 4.74
CA ALA A 3 15.96 -15.73 3.62
C ALA A 3 16.54 -17.09 4.07
N ARG A 4 17.46 -17.06 5.04
CA ARG A 4 18.10 -18.27 5.58
C ARG A 4 17.12 -19.20 6.29
N ALA A 5 15.98 -18.68 6.77
CA ALA A 5 14.92 -19.50 7.39
C ALA A 5 14.33 -20.55 6.42
N LYS A 6 14.42 -20.31 5.11
CA LYS A 6 14.00 -21.23 4.03
C LYS A 6 15.19 -21.71 3.19
N ASN A 7 16.41 -21.66 3.74
CA ASN A 7 17.67 -22.01 3.07
C ASN A 7 18.00 -21.19 1.80
N PHE A 8 17.46 -19.98 1.68
CA PHE A 8 17.86 -19.04 0.64
C PHE A 8 18.95 -18.09 1.13
N GLU A 9 19.88 -17.78 0.24
CA GLU A 9 20.92 -16.78 0.47
C GLU A 9 20.65 -15.53 -0.38
N ILE A 10 20.78 -14.36 0.25
CA ILE A 10 20.64 -13.07 -0.43
C ILE A 10 22.04 -12.47 -0.50
N ASP A 11 22.46 -12.12 -1.72
CA ASP A 11 23.68 -11.37 -1.93
C ASP A 11 23.38 -9.86 -1.87
N THR A 12 24.04 -9.16 -0.95
CA THR A 12 23.91 -7.71 -0.76
C THR A 12 25.11 -6.93 -1.30
N SER A 13 25.99 -7.57 -2.08
CA SER A 13 27.21 -6.97 -2.63
C SER A 13 26.94 -5.81 -3.59
N SER A 14 25.90 -5.93 -4.43
CA SER A 14 25.51 -4.92 -5.42
C SER A 14 23.98 -4.90 -5.60
N ASN A 15 23.44 -3.82 -6.18
CA ASN A 15 22.02 -3.74 -6.51
C ASN A 15 21.58 -4.84 -7.50
N LYS A 16 22.44 -5.18 -8.47
CA LYS A 16 22.20 -6.26 -9.43
C LYS A 16 22.21 -7.62 -8.76
N ALA A 17 23.22 -7.93 -7.95
CA ALA A 17 23.28 -9.20 -7.23
C ALA A 17 22.13 -9.36 -6.23
N LEU A 18 21.69 -8.26 -5.60
CA LEU A 18 20.51 -8.24 -4.76
C LEU A 18 19.23 -8.54 -5.57
N ALA A 19 19.06 -7.92 -6.73
CA ALA A 19 17.92 -8.20 -7.60
C ALA A 19 17.90 -9.65 -8.08
N GLU A 20 19.03 -10.16 -8.58
CA GLU A 20 19.17 -11.54 -9.07
C GLU A 20 18.94 -12.57 -7.96
N SER A 21 19.49 -12.36 -6.76
CA SER A 21 19.26 -13.25 -5.62
C SER A 21 17.80 -13.23 -5.15
N LEU A 22 17.14 -12.07 -5.15
CA LEU A 22 15.71 -11.97 -4.84
C LEU A 22 14.84 -12.64 -5.92
N ASP A 23 15.23 -12.60 -7.19
CA ASP A 23 14.53 -13.27 -8.28
C ASP A 23 14.65 -14.80 -8.18
N GLN A 24 15.75 -15.31 -7.64
CA GLN A 24 15.97 -16.74 -7.41
C GLN A 24 15.23 -17.29 -6.17
N CYS A 25 14.85 -16.42 -5.23
CA CYS A 25 14.14 -16.79 -3.99
C CYS A 25 12.65 -17.11 -4.23
N ILE A 26 12.34 -18.09 -5.07
CA ILE A 26 10.98 -18.54 -5.35
C ILE A 26 10.75 -19.88 -4.65
N ASP A 27 9.87 -19.89 -3.65
CA ASP A 27 9.37 -21.11 -3.06
C ASP A 27 8.28 -21.70 -3.98
N ARG A 28 8.40 -22.99 -4.34
CA ARG A 28 7.41 -23.68 -5.19
C ARG A 28 6.12 -23.96 -4.44
N GLU A 29 6.19 -24.06 -3.10
CA GLU A 29 5.04 -24.34 -2.25
C GLU A 29 4.26 -23.08 -1.88
N ASP A 30 4.92 -21.91 -1.85
CA ASP A 30 4.30 -20.63 -1.52
C ASP A 30 4.77 -19.49 -2.45
N PRO A 31 3.94 -19.08 -3.43
CA PRO A 31 4.25 -17.94 -4.31
C PRO A 31 4.19 -16.57 -3.59
N VAL A 32 3.64 -16.50 -2.37
CA VAL A 32 3.56 -15.27 -1.57
C VAL A 32 4.91 -14.95 -0.92
N TYR A 33 5.71 -15.97 -0.62
CA TYR A 33 7.04 -15.85 0.00
C TYR A 33 7.93 -14.80 -0.68
N ASN A 34 8.10 -14.90 -2.00
CA ASN A 34 8.96 -13.98 -2.76
C ASN A 34 8.49 -12.52 -2.63
N LYS A 35 7.17 -12.30 -2.64
CA LYS A 35 6.58 -10.95 -2.51
C LYS A 35 6.81 -10.37 -1.11
N ILE A 36 6.69 -11.18 -0.06
CA ILE A 36 6.98 -10.75 1.31
C ILE A 36 8.47 -10.41 1.44
N LEU A 37 9.35 -11.24 0.87
CA LEU A 37 10.78 -11.01 0.88
C LEU A 37 11.15 -9.69 0.18
N ARG A 38 10.58 -9.43 -1.01
CA ARG A 38 10.76 -8.15 -1.71
C ARG A 38 10.24 -6.97 -0.90
N SER A 39 9.05 -7.09 -0.29
CA SER A 39 8.49 -6.04 0.57
C SER A 39 9.40 -5.75 1.78
N LEU A 40 9.98 -6.79 2.39
CA LEU A 40 10.98 -6.65 3.45
C LEU A 40 12.26 -5.96 2.95
N ALA A 41 12.75 -6.33 1.76
CA ALA A 41 13.92 -5.71 1.15
C ALA A 41 13.67 -4.21 0.87
N THR A 42 12.53 -3.86 0.25
CA THR A 42 12.13 -2.46 0.02
C THR A 42 12.05 -1.67 1.33
N LYS A 43 11.55 -2.27 2.41
CA LYS A 43 11.49 -1.62 3.72
C LYS A 43 12.85 -1.42 4.38
N ALA A 44 13.85 -2.23 4.03
CA ALA A 44 15.21 -2.09 4.52
C ALA A 44 16.04 -1.05 3.74
N MET A 45 15.58 -0.66 2.54
CA MET A 45 16.23 0.39 1.75
C MET A 45 16.04 1.78 2.37
N SER A 46 16.98 2.68 2.11
CA SER A 46 16.83 4.10 2.45
C SER A 46 15.81 4.77 1.52
N ASN A 47 15.10 5.76 2.06
CA ASN A 47 14.20 6.58 1.26
C ASN A 47 15.03 7.46 0.30
N ALA A 48 14.61 7.54 -0.97
CA ALA A 48 15.16 8.50 -1.91
C ALA A 48 14.81 9.93 -1.47
N LEU A 49 15.77 10.85 -1.62
CA LEU A 49 15.66 12.25 -1.21
C LEU A 49 16.10 13.17 -2.34
N TYR A 50 15.44 14.31 -2.47
CA TYR A 50 15.95 15.41 -3.29
C TYR A 50 17.11 16.10 -2.56
N PHE A 51 18.13 16.51 -3.32
CA PHE A 51 19.25 17.30 -2.81
C PHE A 51 19.71 18.29 -3.90
N SER A 52 20.42 19.34 -3.48
CA SER A 52 21.11 20.25 -4.39
C SER A 52 22.52 19.73 -4.66
N THR A 53 23.00 19.85 -5.90
CA THR A 53 24.36 19.41 -6.29
C THR A 53 25.44 20.06 -5.41
N GLY A 54 25.29 21.33 -5.01
CA GLY A 54 26.22 21.98 -4.07
C GLY A 54 26.19 21.45 -2.63
N SER A 55 25.31 20.49 -2.30
CA SER A 55 25.16 19.95 -0.93
C SER A 55 25.84 18.61 -0.68
N LEU A 56 26.16 17.84 -1.72
CA LEU A 56 26.74 16.50 -1.64
C LEU A 56 27.87 16.33 -2.67
N SER A 57 28.82 15.44 -2.38
CA SER A 57 29.83 14.99 -3.37
C SER A 57 29.16 14.24 -4.52
N GLU A 58 29.75 14.29 -5.72
CA GLU A 58 29.29 13.57 -6.91
C GLU A 58 29.21 12.05 -6.69
N ASP A 59 30.06 11.51 -5.81
CA ASP A 59 30.04 10.09 -5.41
C ASP A 59 28.71 9.65 -4.78
N HIS A 60 27.83 10.59 -4.41
CA HIS A 60 26.52 10.33 -3.83
C HIS A 60 25.35 10.57 -4.78
N TYR A 61 25.59 10.92 -6.04
CA TYR A 61 24.49 11.28 -6.95
C TYR A 61 23.74 10.07 -7.52
N PHE A 62 24.35 8.89 -7.42
CA PHE A 62 23.80 7.66 -7.95
C PHE A 62 22.48 7.26 -7.25
N HIS A 63 21.58 6.68 -8.03
CA HIS A 63 20.29 6.18 -7.56
C HIS A 63 20.31 4.65 -7.47
N TYR A 64 20.63 4.11 -6.29
CA TYR A 64 20.80 2.67 -6.04
C TYR A 64 19.65 1.81 -6.60
N GLY A 65 18.40 2.19 -6.32
CA GLY A 65 17.22 1.42 -6.72
C GLY A 65 16.87 1.46 -8.21
N LEU A 66 17.46 2.39 -8.97
CA LEU A 66 17.26 2.49 -10.44
C LEU A 66 18.51 2.06 -11.20
N GLY A 67 19.67 1.96 -10.54
CA GLY A 67 20.94 1.66 -11.19
C GLY A 67 21.39 2.76 -12.15
N LEU A 68 21.14 4.02 -11.80
CA LEU A 68 21.51 5.20 -12.60
C LEU A 68 22.51 6.07 -11.84
N ASP A 69 23.44 6.71 -12.53
CA ASP A 69 24.43 7.61 -11.92
C ASP A 69 23.85 8.98 -11.56
N LEU A 70 22.89 9.47 -12.35
CA LEU A 70 22.19 10.72 -12.13
C LEU A 70 20.69 10.51 -12.35
N TYR A 71 19.87 11.11 -11.49
CA TYR A 71 18.43 11.01 -11.62
C TYR A 71 17.72 12.25 -11.05
N THR A 72 16.68 12.71 -11.74
CA THR A 72 15.76 13.74 -11.26
C THR A 72 14.35 13.52 -11.79
N HIS A 73 13.35 14.13 -11.15
CA HIS A 73 11.97 14.09 -11.62
C HIS A 73 11.65 15.29 -12.53
N PHE A 74 10.86 15.04 -13.58
CA PHE A 74 10.53 16.06 -14.61
C PHE A 74 9.08 15.99 -15.12
N THR A 75 8.44 14.82 -15.07
CA THR A 75 7.26 14.50 -15.89
C THR A 75 5.91 14.95 -15.33
N SER A 76 5.82 15.55 -14.14
CA SER A 76 4.54 15.86 -13.49
C SER A 76 4.60 17.16 -12.65
N PRO A 77 4.88 18.32 -13.26
CA PRO A 77 4.92 19.62 -12.58
C PRO A 77 3.62 20.00 -11.88
N ILE A 78 2.47 19.52 -12.37
CA ILE A 78 1.16 19.74 -11.72
C ILE A 78 1.10 19.12 -10.31
N ARG A 79 1.81 18.01 -10.07
CA ARG A 79 1.75 17.24 -8.81
C ARG A 79 3.00 17.38 -7.95
N ARG A 80 4.13 17.84 -8.51
CA ARG A 80 5.42 17.91 -7.83
C ARG A 80 6.11 19.24 -8.09
N TYR A 81 6.39 19.97 -7.01
CA TYR A 81 7.12 21.23 -7.11
C TYR A 81 8.58 21.06 -7.57
N ALA A 82 9.21 19.92 -7.26
CA ALA A 82 10.55 19.59 -7.76
C ALA A 82 10.62 19.65 -9.29
N ASP A 83 9.61 19.09 -9.97
CA ASP A 83 9.55 19.10 -11.44
C ASP A 83 9.48 20.55 -11.95
N ILE A 84 8.72 21.45 -11.32
CA ILE A 84 8.66 22.87 -11.71
C ILE A 84 10.05 23.52 -11.68
N ILE A 85 10.84 23.25 -10.64
CA ILE A 85 12.22 23.77 -10.53
C ILE A 85 13.10 23.20 -11.64
N VAL A 86 13.00 21.90 -11.93
CA VAL A 86 13.75 21.27 -13.02
C VAL A 86 13.36 21.87 -14.37
N HIS A 87 12.07 22.13 -14.61
CA HIS A 87 11.60 22.81 -15.81
C HIS A 87 12.21 24.21 -15.95
N ARG A 88 12.26 25.01 -14.87
CA ARG A 88 12.92 26.34 -14.88
C ARG A 88 14.42 26.23 -15.16
N LEU A 89 15.13 25.35 -14.46
CA LEU A 89 16.56 25.13 -14.66
C LEU A 89 16.88 24.67 -16.08
N LEU A 90 16.02 23.83 -16.68
CA LEU A 90 16.18 23.40 -18.06
C LEU A 90 15.93 24.54 -19.04
N MET A 91 14.92 25.38 -18.80
CA MET A 91 14.64 26.57 -19.60
C MET A 91 15.81 27.57 -19.57
N ALA A 92 16.37 27.85 -18.40
CA ALA A 92 17.59 28.66 -18.27
C ALA A 92 18.79 28.02 -18.99
N ALA A 93 18.94 26.71 -18.92
CA ALA A 93 20.07 26.02 -19.55
C ALA A 93 20.02 26.01 -21.08
N ILE A 94 18.83 26.09 -21.68
CA ILE A 94 18.64 26.16 -23.14
C ILE A 94 18.52 27.60 -23.65
N SER A 95 18.16 28.55 -22.79
CA SER A 95 18.04 29.96 -23.15
C SER A 95 19.41 30.63 -23.07
N ASP A 96 19.72 31.49 -24.03
CA ASP A 96 20.99 32.24 -24.06
C ASP A 96 20.93 33.50 -23.15
N ASP A 97 19.90 33.61 -22.32
CA ASP A 97 19.60 34.77 -21.48
C ASP A 97 19.94 34.46 -20.01
N PRO A 98 21.00 35.05 -19.44
CA PRO A 98 21.46 34.77 -18.09
C PRO A 98 20.59 35.41 -16.99
N ASP A 99 19.54 36.17 -17.34
CA ASP A 99 18.72 36.96 -16.41
C ASP A 99 17.57 36.19 -15.74
N GLU A 100 17.50 34.86 -15.83
CA GLU A 100 16.57 34.10 -15.00
C GLU A 100 17.03 34.10 -13.52
N ASP A 101 16.16 34.57 -12.62
CA ASP A 101 16.32 34.56 -11.16
C ASP A 101 16.35 33.12 -10.61
N LEU A 102 17.50 32.46 -10.81
CA LEU A 102 17.74 31.09 -10.40
C LEU A 102 18.15 31.01 -8.93
N LEU A 103 17.55 30.05 -8.23
CA LEU A 103 17.84 29.80 -6.81
C LEU A 103 19.29 29.37 -6.61
N GLY A 104 19.96 29.99 -5.63
CA GLY A 104 21.31 29.59 -5.24
C GLY A 104 21.35 28.22 -4.54
N ASN A 105 22.54 27.61 -4.43
CA ASN A 105 22.71 26.29 -3.80
C ASN A 105 22.18 26.21 -2.35
N ILE A 106 22.31 27.28 -1.57
CA ILE A 106 21.82 27.35 -0.19
C ILE A 106 20.29 27.30 -0.16
N GLU A 107 19.64 28.05 -1.04
CA GLU A 107 18.18 28.12 -1.15
C GLU A 107 17.61 26.81 -1.68
N LEU A 108 18.25 26.22 -2.71
CA LEU A 108 17.90 24.91 -3.22
C LEU A 108 18.01 23.83 -2.15
N LYS A 109 19.04 23.86 -1.29
CA LYS A 109 19.17 22.93 -0.17
C LYS A 109 17.99 23.03 0.81
N GLN A 110 17.60 24.26 1.17
CA GLN A 110 16.44 24.50 2.04
C GLN A 110 15.14 24.02 1.38
N LEU A 111 14.97 24.30 0.09
CA LEU A 111 13.82 23.87 -0.70
C LEU A 111 13.74 22.35 -0.81
N CYS A 112 14.84 21.66 -1.12
CA CYS A 112 14.91 20.20 -1.14
C CYS A 112 14.50 19.60 0.22
N THR A 113 15.00 20.18 1.32
CA THR A 113 14.62 19.75 2.68
C THR A 113 13.11 19.90 2.91
N HIS A 114 12.52 21.01 2.48
CA HIS A 114 11.09 21.24 2.55
C HIS A 114 10.30 20.22 1.73
N ILE A 115 10.66 20.00 0.46
CA ILE A 115 10.00 19.05 -0.44
C ILE A 115 10.08 17.63 0.14
N ASN A 116 11.24 17.21 0.65
CA ASN A 116 11.42 15.90 1.28
C ASN A 116 10.53 15.73 2.51
N SER A 117 10.41 16.76 3.35
CA SER A 117 9.53 16.75 4.52
C SER A 117 8.06 16.62 4.10
N ARG A 118 7.62 17.43 3.12
CA ARG A 118 6.24 17.37 2.59
C ARG A 118 5.93 16.04 1.93
N HIS A 119 6.88 15.45 1.20
CA HIS A 119 6.70 14.13 0.61
C HIS A 119 6.47 13.06 1.68
N ARG A 120 7.27 13.08 2.76
CA ARG A 120 7.09 12.16 3.90
C ARG A 120 5.75 12.35 4.59
N SER A 121 5.35 13.61 4.83
CA SER A 121 4.03 13.91 5.41
C SER A 121 2.88 13.41 4.53
N ALA A 122 2.97 13.57 3.21
CA ALA A 122 1.97 13.08 2.27
C ALA A 122 1.87 11.54 2.27
N GLN A 123 3.01 10.83 2.29
CA GLN A 123 3.02 9.37 2.42
C GLN A 123 2.39 8.89 3.72
N ASN A 124 2.69 9.54 4.84
CA ASN A 124 2.09 9.21 6.13
C ASN A 124 0.58 9.45 6.11
N ALA A 125 0.12 10.60 5.62
CA ALA A 125 -1.32 10.89 5.51
C ALA A 125 -2.06 9.88 4.61
N GLN A 126 -1.44 9.46 3.49
CA GLN A 126 -1.98 8.41 2.64
C GLN A 126 -2.10 7.08 3.38
N LYS A 127 -1.07 6.71 4.17
CA LYS A 127 -1.08 5.49 4.99
C LYS A 127 -2.18 5.54 6.05
N ASP A 128 -2.30 6.65 6.77
CA ASP A 128 -3.33 6.83 7.80
C ASP A 128 -4.74 6.77 7.20
N SER A 129 -4.93 7.37 6.02
CA SER A 129 -6.19 7.25 5.27
C SER A 129 -6.50 5.81 4.89
N GLN A 130 -5.50 5.06 4.40
CA GLN A 130 -5.68 3.65 4.06
C GLN A 130 -6.06 2.82 5.29
N GLU A 131 -5.40 3.03 6.43
CA GLU A 131 -5.72 2.33 7.69
C GLU A 131 -7.14 2.63 8.17
N LEU A 132 -7.57 3.90 8.07
CA LEU A 132 -8.94 4.31 8.41
C LEU A 132 -9.97 3.61 7.54
N PHE A 133 -9.79 3.60 6.21
CA PHE A 133 -10.74 2.95 5.30
C PHE A 133 -10.74 1.43 5.45
N GLN A 134 -9.61 0.82 5.82
CA GLN A 134 -9.57 -0.60 6.19
C GLN A 134 -10.40 -0.86 7.45
N ALA A 135 -10.29 -0.04 8.49
CA ALA A 135 -11.10 -0.18 9.70
C ALA A 135 -12.60 -0.04 9.39
N LEU A 136 -12.99 0.98 8.63
CA LEU A 136 -14.38 1.20 8.21
C LEU A 136 -14.95 0.03 7.42
N PHE A 137 -14.14 -0.62 6.58
CA PHE A 137 -14.55 -1.78 5.79
C PHE A 137 -14.91 -2.99 6.66
N PHE A 138 -14.13 -3.25 7.74
CA PHE A 138 -14.40 -4.36 8.65
C PHE A 138 -15.43 -4.02 9.74
N ARG A 139 -15.75 -2.73 9.97
CA ARG A 139 -16.64 -2.30 11.04
C ARG A 139 -18.06 -2.87 10.94
N ASN A 140 -18.57 -3.03 9.73
CA ASN A 140 -19.93 -3.50 9.47
C ASN A 140 -19.98 -5.01 9.14
N LYS A 141 -18.89 -5.74 9.34
CA LYS A 141 -18.79 -7.16 9.06
C LYS A 141 -18.73 -7.92 10.38
N ASP A 142 -19.54 -8.97 10.51
CA ASP A 142 -19.51 -9.82 11.69
C ASP A 142 -18.26 -10.70 11.69
N PRO A 143 -17.39 -10.64 12.73
CA PRO A 143 -16.13 -11.38 12.73
C PRO A 143 -16.26 -12.90 12.74
N GLU A 144 -17.41 -13.42 13.20
CA GLU A 144 -17.67 -14.87 13.34
C GLU A 144 -18.40 -15.46 12.14
N GLU A 145 -19.30 -14.70 11.50
CA GLU A 145 -20.10 -15.19 10.37
C GLU A 145 -19.49 -14.85 9.00
N ASP A 146 -18.75 -13.73 8.88
CA ASP A 146 -18.24 -13.29 7.58
C ASP A 146 -16.91 -14.00 7.22
N PRO A 147 -16.85 -14.76 6.10
CA PRO A 147 -15.62 -15.38 5.62
C PRO A 147 -14.55 -14.35 5.17
N SER A 148 -14.88 -13.07 5.13
CA SER A 148 -13.94 -11.97 4.93
C SER A 148 -13.12 -11.66 6.18
N CYS A 149 -13.63 -11.98 7.37
CA CYS A 149 -12.98 -11.67 8.63
C CYS A 149 -11.99 -12.75 9.05
N THR A 150 -12.20 -14.00 8.64
CA THR A 150 -11.26 -15.11 8.85
C THR A 150 -10.42 -15.32 7.59
N VAL A 151 -9.12 -15.06 7.69
CA VAL A 151 -8.22 -15.05 6.53
C VAL A 151 -6.89 -15.74 6.80
N ASP A 152 -6.29 -16.21 5.73
CA ASP A 152 -4.92 -16.70 5.73
C ASP A 152 -3.92 -15.53 5.86
N ALA A 153 -2.95 -15.69 6.75
CA ALA A 153 -1.91 -14.71 7.01
C ALA A 153 -0.54 -15.39 7.16
N VAL A 154 0.50 -14.72 6.70
CA VAL A 154 1.88 -15.23 6.75
C VAL A 154 2.65 -14.53 7.86
N VAL A 155 3.35 -15.31 8.68
CA VAL A 155 4.22 -14.79 9.75
C VAL A 155 5.44 -14.11 9.12
N ARG A 156 5.44 -12.78 9.08
CA ARG A 156 6.53 -11.95 8.51
C ARG A 156 7.64 -11.67 9.51
N GLY A 157 7.35 -11.70 10.81
CA GLY A 157 8.32 -11.36 11.84
C GLY A 157 7.90 -11.82 13.23
N LEU A 158 8.88 -11.88 14.13
CA LEU A 158 8.69 -12.40 15.48
C LEU A 158 8.87 -11.27 16.51
N ARG A 159 8.01 -11.24 17.53
CA ARG A 159 8.12 -10.36 18.71
C ARG A 159 8.20 -11.22 19.97
N SER A 160 8.55 -10.61 21.10
CA SER A 160 8.59 -11.29 22.40
C SER A 160 7.20 -11.72 22.90
N ASN A 161 6.16 -10.94 22.57
CA ASN A 161 4.78 -11.15 23.02
C ASN A 161 3.81 -11.55 21.90
N GLY A 162 4.32 -11.90 20.72
CA GLY A 162 3.47 -12.25 19.58
C GLY A 162 4.21 -12.32 18.25
N VAL A 163 3.44 -12.31 17.16
CA VAL A 163 3.95 -12.44 15.80
C VAL A 163 3.46 -11.28 14.93
N LEU A 164 4.29 -10.86 13.98
CA LEU A 164 3.93 -9.89 12.95
C LEU A 164 3.42 -10.66 11.73
N VAL A 165 2.19 -10.39 11.34
CA VAL A 165 1.50 -11.10 10.27
C VAL A 165 1.29 -10.19 9.07
N PHE A 166 1.34 -10.77 7.88
CA PHE A 166 0.97 -10.14 6.63
C PHE A 166 -0.21 -10.89 6.02
N ILE A 167 -1.29 -10.18 5.70
CA ILE A 167 -2.51 -10.75 5.13
C ILE A 167 -2.51 -10.49 3.62
N PRO A 168 -2.20 -11.49 2.77
CA PRO A 168 -1.99 -11.26 1.34
C PRO A 168 -3.25 -10.78 0.62
N ARG A 169 -4.42 -11.29 1.01
CA ARG A 169 -5.74 -10.96 0.42
C ARG A 169 -6.03 -9.45 0.46
N TYR A 170 -5.70 -8.81 1.57
CA TYR A 170 -5.99 -7.39 1.80
C TYR A 170 -4.75 -6.49 1.76
N GLY A 171 -3.55 -7.07 1.70
CA GLY A 171 -2.30 -6.32 1.77
C GLY A 171 -2.06 -5.65 3.13
N ILE A 172 -2.66 -6.18 4.20
CA ILE A 172 -2.61 -5.57 5.54
C ILE A 172 -1.45 -6.18 6.34
N ASN A 173 -0.71 -5.32 7.03
CA ASN A 173 0.30 -5.73 8.00
C ASN A 173 -0.24 -5.53 9.41
N GLY A 174 -0.08 -6.52 10.27
CA GLY A 174 -0.63 -6.52 11.62
C GLY A 174 0.30 -7.17 12.64
N ALA A 175 0.03 -6.90 13.92
CA ALA A 175 0.58 -7.68 15.02
C ALA A 175 -0.52 -8.56 15.60
N ALA A 176 -0.29 -9.87 15.63
CA ALA A 176 -1.12 -10.81 16.37
C ALA A 176 -0.41 -11.13 17.69
N PHE A 177 -1.06 -10.77 18.79
CA PHE A 177 -0.51 -10.98 20.13
C PHE A 177 -0.78 -12.42 20.57
N LEU A 178 0.27 -13.09 21.05
CA LEU A 178 0.18 -14.42 21.64
C LEU A 178 0.18 -14.36 23.17
N GLN A 179 0.42 -13.17 23.74
CA GLN A 179 0.32 -12.88 25.17
C GLN A 179 -0.64 -11.73 25.40
N ASP A 180 -1.54 -11.89 26.36
CA ASP A 180 -2.41 -10.82 26.83
C ASP A 180 -1.68 -9.90 27.82
N LYS A 181 -2.24 -8.72 28.10
CA LYS A 181 -1.70 -7.75 29.08
C LYS A 181 -1.59 -8.31 30.49
N SER A 182 -2.39 -9.33 30.80
CA SER A 182 -2.40 -10.08 32.05
C SER A 182 -1.26 -11.12 32.15
N GLY A 183 -0.50 -11.34 31.08
CA GLY A 183 0.61 -12.29 31.02
C GLY A 183 0.20 -13.71 30.60
N LEU A 184 -1.11 -13.95 30.39
CA LEU A 184 -1.62 -15.23 29.87
C LEU A 184 -1.23 -15.42 28.41
N VAL A 185 -1.00 -16.66 28.01
CA VAL A 185 -0.63 -17.05 26.64
C VAL A 185 -1.78 -17.73 25.93
N LEU A 186 -1.84 -17.56 24.61
CA LEU A 186 -2.86 -18.15 23.76
C LEU A 186 -2.58 -19.64 23.54
N THR A 187 -3.51 -20.50 23.92
CA THR A 187 -3.50 -21.95 23.60
C THR A 187 -4.75 -22.31 22.81
N PHE A 188 -4.67 -23.38 22.01
CA PHE A 188 -5.84 -23.97 21.38
C PHE A 188 -6.26 -25.20 22.17
N VAL A 189 -7.53 -25.25 22.58
CA VAL A 189 -8.13 -26.43 23.22
C VAL A 189 -8.67 -27.39 22.16
N ASP A 190 -9.24 -26.83 21.09
CA ASP A 190 -9.65 -27.49 19.85
C ASP A 190 -9.22 -26.64 18.64
N ASP A 191 -9.25 -27.19 17.42
CA ASP A 191 -8.85 -26.51 16.18
C ASP A 191 -9.56 -25.14 15.95
N ASP A 192 -10.68 -24.83 16.61
CA ASP A 192 -11.40 -23.55 16.45
C ASP A 192 -11.51 -22.70 17.73
N HIS A 193 -11.04 -23.18 18.88
CA HIS A 193 -11.23 -22.50 20.17
C HIS A 193 -9.89 -22.20 20.86
N ALA A 194 -9.59 -20.89 20.91
CA ALA A 194 -8.40 -20.37 21.54
C ALA A 194 -8.73 -19.81 22.93
N GLU A 195 -8.00 -20.28 23.94
CA GLU A 195 -8.13 -19.85 25.33
C GLU A 195 -6.85 -19.20 25.85
N TRP A 196 -7.01 -18.33 26.85
CA TRP A 196 -5.90 -17.67 27.51
C TRP A 196 -5.54 -18.43 28.79
N VAL A 197 -4.36 -19.06 28.80
CA VAL A 197 -3.90 -19.88 29.93
C VAL A 197 -2.55 -19.37 30.44
N PRO A 198 -2.20 -19.65 31.71
CA PRO A 198 -0.85 -19.37 32.20
C PRO A 198 0.19 -20.19 31.44
N GLY A 199 1.24 -19.53 30.95
CA GLY A 199 2.31 -20.17 30.21
C GLY A 199 3.47 -19.23 29.94
N SER A 200 4.46 -19.71 29.20
CA SER A 200 5.65 -18.95 28.81
C SER A 200 5.78 -18.85 27.30
N ILE A 201 6.42 -17.77 26.85
CA ILE A 201 6.77 -17.57 25.44
C ILE A 201 8.28 -17.56 25.34
N GLU A 202 8.82 -18.49 24.56
CA GLU A 202 10.23 -18.56 24.23
C GLU A 202 10.43 -18.16 22.78
N ARG A 203 11.37 -17.25 22.54
CA ARG A 203 11.74 -16.81 21.19
C ARG A 203 13.06 -17.42 20.80
N SER A 204 13.05 -18.17 19.71
CA SER A 204 14.24 -18.61 18.98
C SER A 204 14.53 -17.68 17.79
N GLU A 205 15.60 -17.95 17.05
CA GLU A 205 16.02 -17.14 15.89
C GLU A 205 14.96 -17.12 14.77
N TYR A 206 14.29 -18.25 14.54
CA TYR A 206 13.34 -18.45 13.44
C TYR A 206 11.92 -18.82 13.87
N ALA A 207 11.68 -18.99 15.17
CA ALA A 207 10.37 -19.38 15.69
C ALA A 207 10.06 -18.78 17.06
N VAL A 208 8.76 -18.60 17.32
CA VAL A 208 8.24 -18.30 18.66
C VAL A 208 7.48 -19.51 19.16
N THR A 209 7.84 -20.01 20.33
CA THR A 209 7.23 -21.17 20.95
C THR A 209 6.45 -20.74 22.19
N VAL A 210 5.17 -21.09 22.21
CA VAL A 210 4.26 -20.88 23.33
C VAL A 210 4.16 -22.19 24.08
N LYS A 211 4.62 -22.20 25.33
CA LYS A 211 4.57 -23.37 26.22
C LYS A 211 3.50 -23.15 27.27
N THR A 212 2.61 -24.13 27.39
CA THR A 212 1.59 -24.19 28.43
C THR A 212 1.75 -25.48 29.22
N ALA A 213 1.02 -25.63 30.33
CA ALA A 213 1.07 -26.86 31.12
C ALA A 213 0.61 -28.11 30.33
N THR A 214 -0.17 -27.92 29.26
CA THR A 214 -0.83 -28.99 28.50
C THR A 214 -0.31 -29.14 27.07
N SER A 215 0.20 -28.07 26.45
CA SER A 215 0.59 -28.07 25.03
C SER A 215 1.73 -27.10 24.71
N GLU A 216 2.46 -27.39 23.64
CA GLU A 216 3.54 -26.57 23.11
C GLU A 216 3.25 -26.22 21.64
N TRP A 217 3.11 -24.92 21.36
CA TRP A 217 2.79 -24.40 20.03
C TRP A 217 3.95 -23.57 19.49
N MET A 218 4.58 -24.04 18.42
CA MET A 218 5.66 -23.32 17.74
C MET A 218 5.14 -22.65 16.46
N TYR A 219 5.46 -21.36 16.30
CA TYR A 219 5.17 -20.54 15.12
C TYR A 219 6.48 -20.18 14.43
N ARG A 220 6.66 -20.60 13.17
CA ARG A 220 7.86 -20.33 12.40
C ARG A 220 7.72 -19.10 11.51
N LEU A 221 8.84 -18.47 11.19
CA LEU A 221 8.89 -17.41 10.20
C LEU A 221 8.44 -17.93 8.82
N PHE A 222 7.59 -17.19 8.14
CA PHE A 222 6.96 -17.53 6.86
C PHE A 222 5.99 -18.72 6.89
N GLU A 223 5.56 -19.14 8.07
CA GLU A 223 4.45 -20.09 8.20
C GLU A 223 3.12 -19.38 7.97
N HIS A 224 2.18 -20.07 7.34
CA HIS A 224 0.81 -19.60 7.16
C HIS A 224 -0.02 -19.95 8.40
N ILE A 225 -0.79 -18.98 8.87
CA ILE A 225 -1.70 -19.11 10.02
C ILE A 225 -3.03 -18.46 9.67
N THR A 226 -4.11 -18.97 10.26
CA THR A 226 -5.42 -18.34 10.12
C THR A 226 -5.60 -17.29 11.20
N VAL A 227 -5.88 -16.07 10.77
CA VAL A 227 -6.16 -14.94 11.67
C VAL A 227 -7.57 -14.42 11.46
N ARG A 228 -8.20 -14.02 12.55
CA ARG A 228 -9.46 -13.29 12.55
C ARG A 228 -9.17 -11.81 12.72
N ILE A 229 -9.74 -11.01 11.83
CA ILE A 229 -9.67 -9.55 11.86
C ILE A 229 -10.87 -9.05 12.67
N THR A 230 -10.59 -8.25 13.69
CA THR A 230 -11.62 -7.59 14.51
C THR A 230 -11.32 -6.10 14.59
N VAL A 231 -12.36 -5.27 14.58
CA VAL A 231 -12.19 -3.82 14.80
C VAL A 231 -12.24 -3.56 16.29
N GLN A 232 -11.17 -3.02 16.85
CA GLN A 232 -11.15 -2.57 18.24
C GLN A 232 -11.61 -1.11 18.31
N PRO A 233 -12.80 -0.84 18.86
CA PRO A 233 -13.26 0.53 19.07
C PRO A 233 -12.42 1.19 20.16
N SER A 234 -12.09 2.46 19.97
CA SER A 234 -11.46 3.30 20.99
C SER A 234 -12.32 4.54 21.21
N ARG A 235 -12.42 4.97 22.46
CA ARG A 235 -13.21 6.17 22.83
C ARG A 235 -12.50 7.47 22.45
N VAL A 236 -11.17 7.46 22.38
CA VAL A 236 -10.32 8.66 22.28
C VAL A 236 -9.41 8.61 21.06
N HIS A 237 -9.22 7.44 20.46
CA HIS A 237 -8.34 7.23 19.31
C HIS A 237 -9.11 6.65 18.13
N SER A 238 -8.50 6.65 16.95
CA SER A 238 -9.06 5.97 15.79
C SER A 238 -9.28 4.48 16.07
N GLU A 239 -10.30 3.93 15.43
CA GLU A 239 -10.54 2.48 15.39
C GLU A 239 -9.30 1.79 14.82
N THR A 240 -8.90 0.67 15.42
CA THR A 240 -7.71 -0.08 14.99
C THR A 240 -8.08 -1.53 14.73
N LEU A 241 -7.42 -2.14 13.76
CA LEU A 241 -7.58 -3.56 13.48
C LEU A 241 -6.76 -4.39 14.47
N LYS A 242 -7.45 -5.32 15.15
CA LYS A 242 -6.85 -6.32 16.02
C LYS A 242 -6.90 -7.68 15.32
N PHE A 243 -5.77 -8.37 15.34
CA PHE A 243 -5.61 -9.70 14.74
C PHE A 243 -5.50 -10.74 15.86
N SER A 244 -6.41 -11.71 15.86
CA SER A 244 -6.36 -12.87 16.76
C SER A 244 -6.07 -14.13 15.95
N VAL A 245 -5.12 -14.94 16.40
CA VAL A 245 -4.82 -16.23 15.76
C VAL A 245 -5.95 -17.21 16.11
N VAL A 246 -6.51 -17.88 15.10
CA VAL A 246 -7.62 -18.85 15.26
C VAL A 246 -7.15 -20.26 14.98
N LYS A 247 -6.38 -20.47 13.89
CA LYS A 247 -5.83 -21.78 13.51
C LYS A 247 -4.35 -21.66 13.18
N LYS A 248 -3.60 -22.70 13.50
CA LYS A 248 -2.20 -22.86 13.06
C LYS A 248 -2.10 -23.28 11.60
N SER A 249 -3.09 -23.99 11.07
CA SER A 249 -3.13 -24.38 9.66
C SER A 249 -3.55 -23.21 8.75
N PRO A 250 -3.08 -23.19 7.48
CA PRO A 250 -3.51 -22.21 6.51
C PRO A 250 -5.02 -22.33 6.27
N PHE A 251 -5.70 -21.19 6.22
CA PHE A 251 -7.08 -21.17 5.74
C PHE A 251 -7.05 -21.39 4.23
N LYS A 252 -7.47 -22.57 3.76
CA LYS A 252 -7.63 -22.88 2.33
C LYS A 252 -8.82 -22.11 1.74
N ALA A 253 -8.73 -20.78 1.69
CA ALA A 253 -9.53 -20.02 0.74
C ALA A 253 -8.80 -20.07 -0.60
N ASP A 254 -9.42 -20.63 -1.65
CA ASP A 254 -8.96 -20.69 -3.04
C ASP A 254 -7.93 -19.61 -3.43
N LEU A 255 -6.65 -19.89 -3.16
CA LEU A 255 -5.53 -19.01 -3.47
C LEU A 255 -5.16 -19.10 -4.96
N GLU A 256 -5.58 -20.18 -5.63
CA GLU A 256 -5.21 -20.46 -7.03
C GLU A 256 -6.02 -19.67 -8.06
N ALA A 257 -7.26 -19.24 -7.78
CA ALA A 257 -8.12 -18.69 -8.83
C ALA A 257 -7.96 -17.18 -9.10
N LYS A 258 -7.22 -16.41 -8.29
CA LYS A 258 -7.25 -14.93 -8.35
C LYS A 258 -5.90 -14.21 -8.39
N PHE A 259 -4.78 -14.92 -8.24
CA PHE A 259 -3.45 -14.30 -8.19
C PHE A 259 -2.69 -14.22 -9.53
N GLN A 260 -3.23 -14.81 -10.61
CA GLN A 260 -2.59 -14.83 -11.93
C GLN A 260 -2.80 -13.56 -12.77
N SER A 261 -3.62 -12.59 -12.36
CA SER A 261 -3.83 -11.37 -13.13
C SER A 261 -3.21 -10.13 -12.52
N SER A 262 -2.29 -9.55 -13.31
CA SER A 262 -1.86 -8.16 -13.37
C SER A 262 -0.61 -7.73 -12.58
N GLY A 263 0.45 -7.49 -13.34
CA GLY A 263 1.54 -6.55 -13.03
C GLY A 263 1.09 -5.08 -13.05
N GLN A 264 -0.12 -4.79 -12.57
CA GLN A 264 -0.61 -3.45 -12.26
C GLN A 264 -1.01 -3.49 -10.78
N GLY A 265 -0.58 -2.48 -10.02
CA GLY A 265 -0.59 -2.47 -8.55
C GLY A 265 -1.79 -3.17 -7.91
N LEU A 266 -1.50 -4.02 -6.91
CA LEU A 266 -2.48 -4.82 -6.17
C LEU A 266 -3.74 -4.00 -5.87
N ARG A 267 -4.80 -4.18 -6.68
CA ARG A 267 -6.14 -3.85 -6.21
C ARG A 267 -6.45 -4.90 -5.15
N THR A 268 -6.26 -4.50 -3.90
CA THR A 268 -6.63 -5.31 -2.73
C THR A 268 -8.08 -5.76 -2.89
N ASP A 269 -8.42 -6.93 -2.38
CA ASP A 269 -9.79 -7.42 -2.51
C ASP A 269 -10.79 -6.47 -1.85
N ILE A 270 -10.37 -5.63 -0.89
CA ILE A 270 -11.15 -4.49 -0.38
C ILE A 270 -11.59 -3.57 -1.52
N VAL A 271 -10.67 -3.14 -2.37
CA VAL A 271 -10.99 -2.24 -3.50
C VAL A 271 -11.93 -2.93 -4.48
N LYS A 272 -11.75 -4.23 -4.73
CA LYS A 272 -12.66 -5.00 -5.61
C LYS A 272 -14.06 -5.12 -5.00
N GLU A 273 -14.16 -5.54 -3.74
CA GLU A 273 -15.43 -5.70 -3.03
C GLU A 273 -16.18 -4.37 -2.92
N VAL A 274 -15.49 -3.28 -2.55
CA VAL A 274 -16.08 -1.93 -2.49
C VAL A 274 -16.51 -1.46 -3.87
N THR A 275 -15.68 -1.61 -4.91
CA THR A 275 -16.09 -1.20 -6.28
C THR A 275 -17.22 -2.06 -6.83
N THR A 276 -17.33 -3.35 -6.47
CA THR A 276 -18.48 -4.18 -6.84
C THR A 276 -19.74 -3.80 -6.07
N ALA A 277 -19.62 -3.46 -4.79
CA ALA A 277 -20.73 -2.97 -3.98
C ALA A 277 -21.21 -1.58 -4.44
N ASP A 278 -20.30 -0.70 -4.84
CA ASP A 278 -20.64 0.59 -5.43
C ASP A 278 -21.22 0.42 -6.82
N LYS A 279 -20.73 -0.52 -7.63
CA LYS A 279 -21.37 -0.85 -8.93
C LYS A 279 -22.75 -1.45 -8.75
N SER A 280 -22.98 -2.30 -7.74
CA SER A 280 -24.31 -2.86 -7.48
C SER A 280 -25.27 -1.79 -6.98
N LYS A 281 -24.84 -0.93 -6.05
CA LYS A 281 -25.60 0.26 -5.59
C LYS A 281 -25.85 1.26 -6.71
N SER A 282 -24.84 1.57 -7.51
CA SER A 282 -24.96 2.44 -8.70
C SER A 282 -25.83 1.80 -9.77
N SER A 283 -25.88 0.46 -9.89
CA SER A 283 -26.78 -0.23 -10.80
C SER A 283 -28.23 -0.25 -10.31
N SER A 284 -28.47 -0.30 -8.99
CA SER A 284 -29.81 -0.12 -8.42
C SER A 284 -30.28 1.34 -8.51
N GLU A 285 -29.39 2.30 -8.24
CA GLU A 285 -29.64 3.73 -8.45
C GLU A 285 -29.78 4.07 -9.95
N MET A 286 -29.04 3.40 -10.83
CA MET A 286 -29.22 3.52 -12.28
C MET A 286 -30.53 2.87 -12.71
N ARG A 287 -30.96 1.74 -12.13
CA ARG A 287 -32.29 1.17 -12.41
C ARG A 287 -33.41 2.09 -11.93
N GLU A 288 -33.27 2.72 -10.76
CA GLU A 288 -34.17 3.79 -10.30
C GLU A 288 -34.13 5.02 -11.22
N LYS A 289 -32.95 5.47 -11.65
CA LYS A 289 -32.81 6.58 -12.60
C LYS A 289 -33.31 6.22 -14.00
N VAL A 290 -33.21 4.96 -14.45
CA VAL A 290 -33.77 4.48 -15.72
C VAL A 290 -35.30 4.48 -15.67
N ILE A 291 -35.91 4.21 -14.51
CA ILE A 291 -37.35 4.44 -14.29
C ILE A 291 -37.69 5.94 -14.40
N VAL A 292 -36.76 6.83 -14.00
CA VAL A 292 -36.87 8.30 -14.19
C VAL A 292 -36.57 8.74 -15.64
N MET A 293 -35.79 7.99 -16.42
CA MET A 293 -35.49 8.26 -17.86
C MET A 293 -36.68 8.04 -18.80
N GLY A 294 -37.88 7.76 -18.28
CA GLY A 294 -39.13 8.01 -19.01
C GLY A 294 -39.47 9.50 -19.15
N LYS A 295 -38.67 10.41 -18.57
CA LYS A 295 -38.81 11.86 -18.68
C LYS A 295 -37.94 12.46 -19.77
N ASP A 296 -38.47 13.52 -20.38
CA ASP A 296 -37.98 14.17 -21.58
C ASP A 296 -36.55 14.72 -21.41
N VAL A 297 -35.69 14.53 -22.44
CA VAL A 297 -34.23 14.80 -22.41
C VAL A 297 -33.90 16.26 -22.03
N SER A 298 -34.83 17.18 -22.29
CA SER A 298 -34.75 18.61 -21.95
C SER A 298 -34.73 18.89 -20.44
N GLU A 299 -35.43 18.09 -19.63
CA GLU A 299 -35.44 18.27 -18.17
C GLU A 299 -34.13 17.87 -17.52
N LEU A 300 -33.48 16.82 -18.04
CA LEU A 300 -32.19 16.33 -17.54
C LEU A 300 -31.04 17.31 -17.83
N GLN A 301 -31.06 17.98 -19.00
CA GLN A 301 -30.13 19.09 -19.29
C GLN A 301 -30.34 20.27 -18.32
N LYS A 302 -31.60 20.54 -17.95
CA LYS A 302 -32.04 21.45 -16.86
C LYS A 302 -31.26 21.23 -15.55
N LEU A 303 -31.21 19.98 -15.14
CA LEU A 303 -30.88 19.60 -13.76
C LEU A 303 -29.38 19.37 -13.51
N TYR A 304 -28.63 18.95 -14.55
CA TYR A 304 -27.25 18.49 -14.41
C TYR A 304 -26.21 19.35 -15.12
N HIS A 305 -26.60 20.52 -15.65
CA HIS A 305 -25.64 21.47 -16.20
C HIS A 305 -24.83 22.12 -15.06
N GLN A 306 -23.51 21.92 -15.07
CA GLN A 306 -22.60 22.45 -14.04
C GLN A 306 -22.18 23.90 -14.30
N THR A 307 -22.22 24.36 -15.54
CA THR A 307 -22.04 25.78 -15.91
C THR A 307 -23.41 26.47 -15.89
N LYS A 308 -23.50 27.77 -15.56
CA LYS A 308 -24.79 28.49 -15.51
C LYS A 308 -25.06 29.35 -16.75
N GLU A 309 -24.14 29.40 -17.71
CA GLU A 309 -24.24 30.26 -18.89
C GLU A 309 -23.94 29.47 -20.18
N LYS A 310 -24.56 29.94 -21.28
CA LYS A 310 -24.56 29.30 -22.62
C LYS A 310 -23.16 29.14 -23.23
N ASP A 311 -22.20 29.96 -22.82
CA ASP A 311 -20.87 30.00 -23.42
C ASP A 311 -19.88 29.26 -22.54
N SER A 312 -19.92 27.92 -22.65
CA SER A 312 -18.88 27.09 -22.04
C SER A 312 -17.58 27.19 -22.84
N LEU A 313 -16.44 26.96 -22.18
CA LEU A 313 -15.13 26.87 -22.84
C LEU A 313 -15.16 25.84 -24.00
N TYR A 314 -16.00 24.80 -23.88
CA TYR A 314 -16.23 23.83 -24.95
C TYR A 314 -16.94 24.44 -26.15
N THR A 315 -17.96 25.27 -25.94
CA THR A 315 -18.66 25.99 -27.01
C THR A 315 -17.70 26.93 -27.73
N PHE A 316 -16.82 27.60 -26.98
CA PHE A 316 -15.78 28.47 -27.54
C PHE A 316 -14.75 27.68 -28.37
N LEU A 317 -14.25 26.56 -27.84
CA LEU A 317 -13.30 25.69 -28.55
C LEU A 317 -13.92 25.05 -29.80
N GLN A 318 -15.21 24.72 -29.75
CA GLN A 318 -15.94 24.17 -30.88
C GLN A 318 -16.16 25.21 -31.98
N ASN A 319 -16.51 26.45 -31.60
CA ASN A 319 -16.56 27.57 -32.56
C ASN A 319 -15.18 27.85 -33.18
N LEU A 320 -14.10 27.76 -32.41
CA LEU A 320 -12.72 27.88 -32.92
C LEU A 320 -12.36 26.77 -33.91
N HIS A 321 -12.82 25.54 -33.65
CA HIS A 321 -12.63 24.42 -34.57
C HIS A 321 -13.44 24.60 -35.86
N GLU A 322 -14.69 25.06 -35.77
CA GLU A 322 -15.54 25.36 -36.92
C GLU A 322 -15.00 26.52 -37.76
N LEU A 323 -14.43 27.56 -37.11
CA LEU A 323 -13.76 28.68 -37.79
C LEU A 323 -12.51 28.22 -38.56
N ASN A 324 -11.68 27.34 -37.97
CA ASN A 324 -10.51 26.78 -38.66
C ASN A 324 -10.89 25.88 -39.86
N LEU A 325 -12.06 25.25 -39.84
CA LEU A 325 -12.55 24.44 -40.97
C LEU A 325 -13.15 25.30 -42.10
N SER A 326 -13.54 26.54 -41.80
CA SER A 326 -14.08 27.47 -42.79
C SER A 326 -13.02 28.29 -43.56
N ASP A 327 -11.79 28.35 -43.07
CA ASP A 327 -10.67 29.04 -43.75
C ASP A 327 -10.02 28.20 -44.87
N ASP A 328 -10.39 26.92 -45.02
CA ASP A 328 -9.89 25.99 -46.06
C ASP A 328 -10.81 25.92 -47.32
N ARG A 329 -11.53 27.00 -47.67
CA ARG A 329 -12.35 27.08 -48.91
C ARG A 329 -12.05 28.26 -49.82
#